data_AF-A0A369XKS4-F1
#
_entry.id   AF-A0A369XKS4-F1
#
_cell.length_a   1.000
_cell.length_b   1.000
_cell.length_c   1.000
_cell.angle_alpha   90.00
_cell.angle_beta   90.00
_cell.angle_gamma   90.00
#
_symmetry.space_group_name_H-M   'P 1'
#
loop_
_entity.id
_entity.type
_entity.pdbx_description
1 polymer ?
#
loop_
_entity_poly.entity_id
_entity_poly.type
_entity_poly.pdbx_seq_one_letter_code
_entity_poly.pdbx_strand_id
1 'polypeptide(L)'
;MEKWITRAVAALVACGSLALFWTFGVFLAVPWHESRMGSLNSVEWQVLGIPLLVGLAVTWGALHILAIADHEDRPRLYFAICALLMIVSALAVLGGMAWSTERIA
;
A
#
# COMPACT_ATOMS: atom_id res chain seq x y z
N MET A 1 -4.50 -5.57 26.06
CA MET A 1 -4.81 -6.45 24.92
C MET A 1 -3.72 -7.49 24.80
N GLU A 2 -4.05 -8.73 24.43
CA GLU A 2 -3.01 -9.72 24.14
C GLU A 2 -2.23 -9.32 22.89
N LYS A 3 -0.89 -9.41 22.96
CA LYS A 3 0.02 -8.98 21.88
C LYS A 3 -0.29 -9.68 20.54
N TRP A 4 -0.76 -10.93 20.57
CA TRP A 4 -1.11 -11.66 19.35
C TRP A 4 -2.32 -11.06 18.63
N ILE A 5 -3.33 -10.54 19.37
CA ILE A 5 -4.51 -9.87 18.80
C ILE A 5 -4.08 -8.57 18.13
N THR A 6 -3.25 -7.77 18.80
CA THR A 6 -2.74 -6.50 18.26
C THR A 6 -1.96 -6.72 16.96
N ARG A 7 -1.15 -7.78 16.88
CA ARG A 7 -0.42 -8.16 15.67
C ARG A 7 -1.34 -8.60 14.53
N ALA A 8 -2.39 -9.37 14.84
CA ALA A 8 -3.38 -9.78 13.84
C ALA A 8 -4.14 -8.57 13.27
N VAL A 9 -4.53 -7.62 14.12
CA VAL A 9 -5.18 -6.37 13.68
C VAL A 9 -4.22 -5.56 12.80
N ALA A 10 -2.95 -5.39 13.21
CA ALA A 10 -1.95 -4.71 12.39
C ALA A 10 -1.78 -5.37 11.02
N ALA A 11 -1.73 -6.70 10.95
CA ALA A 11 -1.64 -7.44 9.69
C ALA A 11 -2.87 -7.23 8.80
N LEU A 12 -4.08 -7.23 9.38
CA LEU A 12 -5.32 -6.98 8.63
C LEU A 12 -5.34 -5.56 8.05
N VAL A 13 -4.95 -4.56 8.84
CA VAL A 13 -4.84 -3.16 8.37
C VAL A 13 -3.78 -3.03 7.27
N ALA A 14 -2.64 -3.71 7.43
CA ALA A 14 -1.60 -3.75 6.40
C ALA A 14 -2.13 -4.35 5.08
N CYS A 15 -2.86 -5.46 5.12
CA CYS A 15 -3.52 -6.04 3.94
C CYS A 15 -4.45 -5.03 3.24
N GLY A 16 -5.20 -4.23 4.01
CA GLY A 16 -6.03 -3.15 3.46
C GLY A 16 -5.20 -2.11 2.70
N SER A 17 -4.04 -1.71 3.24
CA SER A 17 -3.14 -0.78 2.52
C SER A 17 -2.56 -1.38 1.25
N LEU A 18 -2.23 -2.68 1.24
CA LEU A 18 -1.74 -3.38 0.05
C LEU A 18 -2.78 -3.38 -1.07
N ALA A 19 -4.06 -3.58 -0.75
CA ALA A 19 -5.14 -3.51 -1.73
C ALA A 19 -5.28 -2.09 -2.33
N LEU A 20 -5.09 -1.05 -1.53
CA LEU A 20 -5.11 0.34 -1.99
C LEU A 20 -3.92 0.66 -2.91
N PHE A 21 -2.72 0.19 -2.57
CA PHE A 21 -1.54 0.33 -3.45
C PHE A 21 -1.67 -0.46 -4.74
N TRP A 22 -2.27 -1.66 -4.70
CA TRP A 22 -2.60 -2.41 -5.91
C TRP A 22 -3.59 -1.64 -6.78
N THR A 23 -4.64 -1.09 -6.20
CA THR A 23 -5.63 -0.26 -6.90
C THR A 23 -5.00 0.97 -7.52
N PHE A 24 -4.10 1.65 -6.80
CA PHE A 24 -3.30 2.75 -7.34
C PHE A 24 -2.53 2.31 -8.58
N GLY A 25 -1.82 1.17 -8.52
CA GLY A 25 -1.07 0.62 -9.65
C GLY A 25 -1.96 0.31 -10.86
N VAL A 26 -3.14 -0.27 -10.63
CA VAL A 26 -4.14 -0.57 -11.68
C VAL A 26 -4.50 0.69 -12.47
N PHE A 27 -4.80 1.80 -11.77
CA PHE A 27 -5.19 3.05 -12.43
C PHE A 27 -4.00 3.84 -12.97
N LEU A 28 -2.83 3.71 -12.36
CA LEU A 28 -1.60 4.39 -12.81
C LEU A 28 -1.13 3.86 -14.18
N ALA A 29 -1.38 2.59 -14.48
CA ALA A 29 -0.92 1.94 -15.71
C ALA A 29 -1.32 2.69 -16.99
N VAL A 30 -2.58 3.12 -17.08
CA VAL A 30 -3.13 3.74 -18.30
C VAL A 30 -2.44 5.08 -18.63
N PRO A 31 -2.45 6.11 -17.77
CA PRO A 31 -1.79 7.37 -18.07
C PRO A 31 -0.27 7.26 -18.16
N TRP A 32 0.33 6.27 -17.49
CA TRP A 32 1.74 5.94 -17.62
C TRP A 32 2.07 5.41 -19.01
N HIS A 33 1.30 4.43 -19.50
CA HIS A 33 1.46 3.85 -20.83
C HIS A 33 1.26 4.89 -21.94
N GLU A 34 0.25 5.76 -21.81
CA GLU A 34 -0.04 6.81 -22.78
C GLU A 34 0.88 8.04 -22.67
N SER A 35 1.87 8.04 -21.76
CA SER A 35 2.80 9.16 -21.51
C SER A 35 2.09 10.50 -21.22
N ARG A 36 0.86 10.44 -20.67
CA ARG A 36 -0.01 11.60 -20.44
C ARG A 36 -0.19 11.98 -18.96
N MET A 37 0.74 11.54 -18.10
CA MET A 37 0.73 11.84 -16.66
C MET A 37 0.66 13.35 -16.35
N GLY A 38 1.17 14.21 -17.23
CA GLY A 38 1.11 15.66 -17.05
C GLY A 38 -0.23 16.32 -17.40
N SER A 39 -1.15 15.60 -18.04
CA SER A 39 -2.43 16.15 -18.55
C SER A 39 -3.65 15.46 -17.94
N LEU A 40 -3.54 14.98 -16.71
CA LEU A 40 -4.63 14.34 -15.98
C LEU A 40 -5.70 15.36 -15.59
N ASN A 41 -6.97 14.99 -15.74
CA ASN A 41 -8.08 15.80 -15.25
C ASN A 41 -8.29 15.63 -13.72
N SER A 42 -9.17 16.43 -13.12
CA SER A 42 -9.43 16.41 -11.67
C SER A 42 -9.95 15.05 -11.17
N VAL A 43 -10.72 14.32 -11.96
CA VAL A 43 -11.26 13.00 -11.58
C VAL A 43 -10.15 11.96 -11.60
N GLU A 44 -9.29 11.96 -12.62
CA GLU A 44 -8.14 11.05 -12.70
C GLU A 44 -7.16 11.29 -11.55
N TRP A 45 -6.95 12.55 -11.17
CA TRP A 45 -6.18 12.90 -9.97
C TRP A 45 -6.80 12.37 -8.69
N GLN A 46 -8.12 12.33 -8.55
CA GLN A 46 -8.79 11.72 -7.39
C GLN A 46 -8.66 10.20 -7.40
N VAL A 47 -8.85 9.56 -8.56
CA VAL A 47 -8.75 8.11 -8.72
C VAL A 47 -7.33 7.60 -8.42
N LEU A 48 -6.29 8.38 -8.73
CA LEU A 48 -4.90 8.06 -8.35
C LEU A 48 -4.56 8.51 -6.93
N GLY A 49 -4.97 9.72 -6.56
CA GLY A 49 -4.61 10.35 -5.30
C GLY A 49 -5.25 9.69 -4.08
N ILE A 50 -6.53 9.30 -4.17
CA ILE A 50 -7.25 8.72 -3.02
C ILE A 50 -6.62 7.38 -2.60
N PRO A 51 -6.41 6.38 -3.48
CA PRO A 51 -5.79 5.12 -3.08
C PRO A 51 -4.36 5.31 -2.57
N LEU A 52 -3.59 6.25 -3.13
CA LEU A 52 -2.24 6.55 -2.67
C LEU A 52 -2.23 7.16 -1.26
N LEU A 53 -3.01 8.23 -1.05
CA LEU A 53 -3.04 8.95 0.23
C LEU A 53 -3.69 8.14 1.35
N VAL A 54 -4.81 7.47 1.05
CA VAL A 54 -5.47 6.58 2.01
C VAL A 54 -4.59 5.36 2.26
N GLY A 55 -3.95 4.79 1.23
CA GLY A 55 -3.00 3.70 1.38
C GLY A 55 -1.88 4.04 2.35
N LEU A 56 -1.23 5.20 2.20
CA LEU A 56 -0.23 5.72 3.12
C LEU A 56 -0.75 5.88 4.55
N ALA A 57 -1.94 6.46 4.72
CA ALA A 57 -2.55 6.63 6.04
C ALA A 57 -2.85 5.28 6.72
N VAL A 58 -3.34 4.30 5.95
CA VAL A 58 -3.63 2.95 6.44
C VAL A 58 -2.33 2.20 6.76
N THR A 59 -1.28 2.33 5.94
CA THR A 59 0.05 1.77 6.23
C THR A 59 0.64 2.36 7.52
N TRP A 60 0.53 3.68 7.72
CA TRP A 60 0.91 4.29 9.00
C TRP A 60 0.12 3.63 10.14
N GLY A 61 -1.21 3.58 10.04
CA GLY A 61 -2.06 2.95 11.06
C GLY A 61 -1.61 1.52 11.41
N ALA A 62 -1.30 0.70 10.40
CA ALA A 62 -0.79 -0.65 10.58
C ALA A 62 0.56 -0.67 11.33
N LEU A 63 1.51 0.18 10.94
CA LEU A 63 2.82 0.28 11.58
C LEU A 63 2.74 0.81 13.01
N HIS A 64 1.81 1.73 13.28
CA HIS A 64 1.56 2.26 14.62
C HIS A 64 0.99 1.18 15.55
N ILE A 65 0.00 0.40 15.08
CA ILE A 65 -0.55 -0.73 15.85
C ILE A 65 0.55 -1.78 16.10
N LEU A 66 1.38 -2.07 15.10
CA LEU A 66 2.48 -3.02 15.23
C LEU A 66 3.55 -2.53 16.22
N ALA A 67 3.86 -1.23 16.23
CA ALA A 67 4.82 -0.64 17.16
C ALA A 67 4.39 -0.82 18.62
N ILE A 68 3.09 -0.70 18.91
CA ILE A 68 2.54 -0.94 20.26
C ILE A 68 2.78 -2.40 20.72
N ALA A 69 2.84 -3.36 19.78
CA ALA A 69 2.99 -4.78 20.11
C ALA A 69 4.46 -5.25 20.22
N ASP A 70 5.34 -4.78 19.33
CA ASP A 70 6.65 -5.41 19.10
C ASP A 70 7.87 -4.47 19.24
N HIS A 71 7.67 -3.14 19.37
CA HIS A 71 8.80 -2.20 19.33
C HIS A 71 9.78 -2.37 20.50
N GLU A 72 9.25 -2.57 21.72
CA GLU A 72 10.07 -2.69 22.93
C GLU A 72 10.62 -4.11 23.12
N ASP A 73 9.82 -5.15 22.85
CA ASP A 73 10.25 -6.54 23.09
C ASP A 73 11.12 -7.11 21.97
N ARG A 74 10.87 -6.72 20.71
CA ARG A 74 11.47 -7.34 19.51
C ARG A 74 11.74 -6.31 18.41
N PRO A 75 12.62 -5.33 18.65
CA PRO A 75 12.86 -4.22 17.71
C PRO A 75 13.35 -4.69 16.33
N ARG A 76 14.19 -5.73 16.26
CA ARG A 76 14.66 -6.29 14.98
C ARG A 76 13.53 -6.86 14.13
N LEU A 77 12.58 -7.55 14.78
CA LEU A 77 11.43 -8.13 14.09
C LEU A 77 10.49 -7.04 13.60
N TYR A 78 10.27 -6.01 14.42
CA TYR A 78 9.52 -4.81 14.02
C TYR A 78 10.09 -4.18 12.75
N PHE A 79 11.40 -3.87 12.72
CA PHE A 79 12.04 -3.28 11.54
C PHE A 79 12.02 -4.21 10.31
N ALA A 80 12.19 -5.52 10.52
CA ALA A 80 12.08 -6.50 9.42
C ALA A 80 10.67 -6.51 8.81
N ILE A 81 9.62 -6.45 9.64
CA ILE A 81 8.23 -6.38 9.16
C ILE A 81 7.96 -5.05 8.46
N CYS A 82 8.48 -3.94 8.96
CA CYS A 82 8.35 -2.64 8.30
C CYS A 82 9.00 -2.66 6.90
N ALA A 83 10.23 -3.18 6.80
CA ALA A 83 10.92 -3.31 5.52
C ALA A 83 10.18 -4.25 4.57
N LEU A 84 9.69 -5.39 5.06
CA LEU A 84 8.87 -6.31 4.29
C LEU A 84 7.61 -5.63 3.76
N LEU A 85 6.90 -4.87 4.60
CA LEU A 85 5.69 -4.16 4.19
C LEU A 85 6.00 -3.15 3.07
N MET A 86 7.10 -2.40 3.16
CA MET A 86 7.51 -1.48 2.10
C MET A 86 7.78 -2.19 0.78
N ILE A 87 8.48 -3.33 0.82
CA ILE A 87 8.75 -4.14 -0.38
C ILE A 87 7.44 -4.65 -0.98
N VAL A 88 6.55 -5.21 -0.15
CA VAL A 88 5.28 -5.77 -0.61
C VAL A 88 4.35 -4.66 -1.15
N SER A 89 4.36 -3.46 -0.56
CA SER A 89 3.63 -2.31 -1.09
C SER A 89 4.12 -1.90 -2.48
N ALA A 90 5.44 -1.85 -2.71
CA ALA A 90 5.99 -1.59 -4.03
C ALA A 90 5.60 -2.69 -5.04
N LEU A 91 5.66 -3.95 -4.62
CA LEU A 91 5.21 -5.09 -5.45
C LEU A 91 3.71 -5.04 -5.74
N ALA A 92 2.89 -4.55 -4.80
CA ALA A 92 1.45 -4.39 -5.00
C ALA A 92 1.17 -3.35 -6.10
N VAL A 93 1.86 -2.21 -6.09
CA VAL A 93 1.77 -1.21 -7.17
C VAL A 93 2.16 -1.81 -8.52
N LEU A 94 3.33 -2.48 -8.58
CA LEU A 94 3.81 -3.10 -9.81
C LEU A 94 2.86 -4.19 -10.32
N GLY A 95 2.30 -5.01 -9.42
CA GLY A 95 1.32 -6.03 -9.74
C GLY A 95 0.01 -5.45 -10.27
N GLY A 96 -0.44 -4.32 -9.72
CA GLY A 96 -1.59 -3.59 -10.25
C GLY A 96 -1.31 -3.04 -11.65
N MET A 97 -0.12 -2.45 -11.86
CA MET A 97 0.29 -1.95 -13.16
C MET A 97 0.36 -3.05 -14.21
N ALA A 98 0.97 -4.18 -13.87
CA ALA A 98 1.09 -5.34 -14.76
C ALA A 98 -0.29 -5.87 -15.17
N TRP A 99 -1.21 -6.02 -14.21
CA TRP A 99 -2.57 -6.51 -14.46
C TRP A 99 -3.33 -5.65 -15.47
N SER A 100 -3.20 -4.32 -15.38
CA SER A 100 -3.82 -3.39 -16.33
C SER A 100 -3.11 -3.40 -17.68
N THR A 101 -1.77 -3.43 -17.68
CA THR A 101 -0.99 -3.42 -18.93
C THR A 101 -1.32 -4.62 -19.80
N GLU A 102 -1.50 -5.81 -19.20
CA GLU A 102 -1.96 -7.03 -19.90
C GLU A 102 -3.35 -6.91 -20.53
N ARG A 103 -4.17 -5.95 -20.09
CA ARG A 103 -5.57 -5.74 -20.53
C ARG A 103 -5.75 -4.51 -21.42
N ILE A 104 -4.72 -3.67 -21.52
CA ILE A 104 -4.69 -2.50 -22.40
C ILE A 104 -4.16 -2.90 -23.80
N ALA A 105 -3.36 -3.97 -23.88
CA ALA A 105 -2.90 -4.59 -25.13
C ALA A 105 -4.05 -5.31 -25.87
#